data_AF-A0A8T1W2W9-F1
#
_entry.id   AF-A0A8T1W2W9-F1
#
_cell.length_a   1.000
_cell.length_b   1.000
_cell.length_c   1.000
_cell.angle_alpha   90.00
_cell.angle_beta   90.00
_cell.angle_gamma   90.00
#
_symmetry.space_group_name_H-M   'P 1'
#
loop_
_entity.id
_entity.type
_entity.pdbx_description
1 polymer ?
#
loop_
_entity_poly.entity_id
_entity_poly.type
_entity_poly.pdbx_seq_one_letter_code
_entity_poly.pdbx_strand_id
1 'polypeptide(L)'
;MEQQELVAAVQSRYRLIQEFGQYMNKQFLGGKLTQDHFHDDEVNYSHKRIRLESSDAMIFESYLQELADVYAQTDEVFKDCGMELTSNDSCKPEPTWKMNRDTGYYVFTNKLALPFDFRQTSELLWKLSQILHRQDDRELYDGVGDPENCIALKFRTTSCLESGEVVSVVHRAVGHRYDEGDRLVILWRSFSEGEGLFGGMHSDETGWCVVVPSTDPTQPGTRLQICIRNFPMHFSGAEKDEATVEQFTGWLCASGSEDIAEITSSLQSMLLEEEYL
;
A
#
# COMPACT_ATOMS: atom_id res chain seq x y z
N MET A 1 10.01 -27.40 1.74
CA MET A 1 9.52 -26.20 1.02
C MET A 1 8.67 -25.37 1.96
N GLU A 2 7.58 -25.92 2.47
CA GLU A 2 6.61 -25.27 3.39
C GLU A 2 7.23 -24.61 4.65
N GLN A 3 8.27 -25.21 5.26
CA GLN A 3 8.90 -24.64 6.46
C GLN A 3 9.75 -23.39 6.18
N GLN A 4 10.30 -23.23 4.98
CA GLN A 4 11.12 -22.07 4.63
C GLN A 4 10.26 -20.85 4.31
N GLU A 5 9.14 -21.05 3.62
CA GLU A 5 8.15 -20.01 3.35
C GLU A 5 7.55 -19.47 4.65
N LEU A 6 7.27 -20.36 5.61
CA LEU A 6 6.76 -19.96 6.92
C LEU A 6 7.78 -19.11 7.70
N VAL A 7 9.06 -19.48 7.67
CA VAL A 7 10.11 -18.70 8.34
C VAL A 7 10.30 -17.33 7.67
N ALA A 8 10.25 -17.25 6.35
CA ALA A 8 10.34 -16.00 5.61
C ALA A 8 9.17 -15.06 5.94
N ALA A 9 7.94 -15.60 5.99
CA ALA A 9 6.75 -14.83 6.37
C ALA A 9 6.83 -14.29 7.81
N VAL A 10 7.29 -15.11 8.77
CA VAL A 10 7.47 -14.66 10.17
C VAL A 10 8.55 -13.58 10.28
N GLN A 11 9.65 -13.72 9.54
CA GLN A 11 10.73 -12.72 9.54
C GLN A 11 10.32 -11.40 8.88
N SER A 12 9.53 -11.46 7.80
CA SER A 12 8.95 -10.28 7.16
C SER A 12 8.10 -9.49 8.15
N ARG A 13 7.15 -10.18 8.80
CA ARG A 13 6.25 -9.58 9.79
C ARG A 13 7.01 -8.97 10.97
N TYR A 14 8.01 -9.68 11.49
CA TYR A 14 8.83 -9.18 12.58
C TYR A 14 9.61 -7.91 12.18
N ARG A 15 10.17 -7.89 10.96
CA ARG A 15 10.86 -6.71 10.44
C ARG A 15 9.91 -5.53 10.30
N LEU A 16 8.70 -5.75 9.80
CA LEU A 16 7.70 -4.69 9.68
C LEU A 16 7.30 -4.12 11.04
N ILE A 17 7.07 -4.98 12.04
CA ILE A 17 6.78 -4.55 13.41
C ILE A 17 7.95 -3.73 13.99
N GLN A 18 9.20 -4.13 13.73
CA GLN A 18 10.38 -3.37 14.16
C GLN A 18 10.49 -2.00 13.48
N GLU A 19 10.32 -1.95 12.16
CA GLU A 19 10.34 -0.71 11.38
C GLU A 19 9.22 0.24 11.84
N PHE A 20 8.04 -0.31 12.11
CA PHE A 20 6.92 0.41 12.69
C PHE A 20 7.23 0.96 14.09
N GLY A 21 7.83 0.15 14.97
CA GLY A 21 8.27 0.60 16.29
C GLY A 21 9.30 1.73 16.21
N GLN A 22 10.25 1.66 15.27
CA GLN A 22 11.21 2.74 15.02
C GLN A 22 10.54 4.00 14.47
N TYR A 23 9.59 3.85 13.54
CA TYR A 23 8.82 4.96 12.99
C TYR A 23 7.99 5.68 14.07
N MET A 24 7.29 4.91 14.90
CA MET A 24 6.55 5.42 16.06
C MET A 24 7.45 6.17 17.03
N ASN A 25 8.61 5.60 17.37
CA ASN A 25 9.58 6.27 18.25
C ASN A 25 10.10 7.59 17.66
N LYS A 26 10.32 7.68 16.33
CA LYS A 26 10.76 8.91 15.66
C LYS A 26 9.68 10.01 15.68
N GLN A 27 8.41 9.65 15.49
CA GLN A 27 7.28 10.60 15.56
C GLN A 27 7.05 11.10 17.00
N PHE A 28 7.17 10.24 18.01
CA PHE A 28 7.00 10.63 19.42
C PHE A 28 8.20 11.40 20.02
N LEU A 29 9.44 11.09 19.61
CA LEU A 29 10.64 11.81 20.05
C LEU A 29 10.91 13.09 19.24
N GLY A 30 10.32 13.24 18.05
CA GLY A 30 10.40 14.45 17.24
C GLY A 30 9.65 15.66 17.82
N GLY A 31 8.88 15.46 18.89
CA GLY A 31 7.97 16.45 19.47
C GLY A 31 8.27 16.88 20.91
N LYS A 32 9.53 17.19 21.29
CA LYS A 32 9.91 18.26 22.27
C LYS A 32 11.41 18.23 22.63
N LEU A 33 12.07 19.39 22.43
CA LEU A 33 13.13 20.07 23.22
C LEU A 33 13.96 19.16 24.18
N THR A 34 15.28 18.99 24.09
CA THR A 34 16.33 20.03 24.18
C THR A 34 17.72 19.52 23.75
N GLN A 35 18.51 20.46 23.22
CA GLN A 35 19.98 20.56 23.16
C GLN A 35 20.80 19.73 24.17
N ASP A 36 21.60 18.76 23.69
CA ASP A 36 23.08 18.74 23.70
C ASP A 36 23.65 17.30 23.61
N HIS A 37 24.63 17.16 22.72
CA HIS A 37 25.73 16.19 22.67
C HIS A 37 25.48 14.74 23.12
N PHE A 38 25.45 13.79 22.17
CA PHE A 38 26.29 12.58 22.24
C PHE A 38 26.59 12.07 20.83
N HIS A 39 27.87 11.76 20.62
CA HIS A 39 28.43 11.09 19.44
C HIS A 39 28.05 9.61 19.41
N ASP A 40 28.00 9.11 18.17
CA ASP A 40 28.41 7.79 17.68
C ASP A 40 27.34 6.73 17.37
N ASP A 41 27.46 6.25 16.12
CA ASP A 41 26.85 5.09 15.48
C ASP A 41 25.32 5.01 15.38
N GLU A 42 24.73 5.90 14.57
CA GLU A 42 23.39 5.68 14.01
C GLU A 42 23.45 4.87 12.72
N VAL A 43 22.91 3.65 12.79
CA VAL A 43 22.52 2.82 11.64
C VAL A 43 21.67 3.67 10.71
N ASN A 44 22.24 3.95 9.54
CA ASN A 44 21.74 4.92 8.59
C ASN A 44 20.51 4.40 7.84
N TYR A 45 19.34 4.46 8.48
CA TYR A 45 18.06 4.64 7.76
C TYR A 45 17.82 6.14 7.55
N SER A 46 18.80 6.86 6.98
CA SER A 46 18.53 8.16 6.38
C SER A 46 17.52 7.90 5.28
N HIS A 47 16.29 8.32 5.51
CA HIS A 47 15.42 8.69 4.39
C HIS A 47 16.21 9.78 3.67
N LYS A 48 16.86 9.43 2.57
CA LYS A 48 17.63 10.40 1.83
C LYS A 48 16.61 11.39 1.29
N ARG A 49 16.51 12.57 1.92
CA ARG A 49 15.76 13.73 1.44
C ARG A 49 16.46 14.21 0.18
N ILE A 50 16.24 13.49 -0.91
CA ILE A 50 16.83 13.78 -2.21
C ILE A 50 15.85 14.65 -2.96
N ARG A 51 16.40 15.64 -3.66
CA ARG A 51 15.68 16.36 -4.71
C ARG A 51 15.42 15.36 -5.83
N LEU A 52 14.22 14.80 -5.83
CA LEU A 52 13.70 13.87 -6.83
C LEU A 52 13.94 14.41 -8.25
N GLU A 53 14.10 13.51 -9.21
CA GLU A 53 14.23 13.88 -10.62
C GLU A 53 13.03 14.73 -11.06
N SER A 54 13.24 15.68 -11.98
CA SER A 54 12.17 16.60 -12.40
C SER A 54 10.93 15.87 -12.93
N SER A 55 11.08 14.64 -13.44
CA SER A 55 10.00 13.76 -13.87
C SER A 55 9.17 13.20 -12.72
N ASP A 56 9.80 12.84 -11.61
CA ASP A 56 9.13 12.23 -10.47
C ASP A 56 8.25 13.26 -9.75
N ALA A 57 8.75 14.49 -9.58
CA ALA A 57 7.99 15.60 -9.00
C ALA A 57 6.70 15.88 -9.81
N MET A 58 6.76 15.85 -11.14
CA MET A 58 5.57 16.03 -11.99
C MET A 58 4.53 14.91 -11.80
N ILE A 59 4.97 13.66 -11.63
CA ILE A 59 4.07 12.53 -11.36
C ILE A 59 3.38 12.75 -10.01
N PHE A 60 4.13 13.09 -8.96
CA PHE A 60 3.56 13.36 -7.64
C PHE A 60 2.58 14.53 -7.66
N GLU A 61 2.94 15.65 -8.31
CA GLU A 61 2.07 16.82 -8.42
C GLU A 61 0.77 16.51 -9.17
N SER A 62 0.83 15.73 -10.26
CA SER A 62 -0.37 15.30 -11.01
C SER A 62 -1.29 14.47 -10.12
N TYR A 63 -0.75 13.44 -9.46
CA TYR A 63 -1.55 12.57 -8.61
C TYR A 63 -2.10 13.28 -7.39
N LEU A 64 -1.34 14.19 -6.77
CA LEU A 64 -1.81 15.02 -5.67
C LEU A 64 -3.02 15.88 -6.08
N GLN A 65 -3.04 16.40 -7.31
CA GLN A 65 -4.19 17.16 -7.85
C GLN A 65 -5.41 16.27 -8.11
N GLU A 66 -5.21 15.02 -8.50
CA GLU A 66 -6.28 14.05 -8.79
C GLU A 66 -6.95 13.48 -7.53
N LEU A 67 -6.25 13.43 -6.39
CA LEU A 67 -6.72 12.73 -5.17
C LEU A 67 -8.15 13.11 -4.75
N ALA A 68 -8.52 14.38 -4.85
CA ALA A 68 -9.85 14.86 -4.45
C ALA A 68 -10.96 14.32 -5.37
N ASP A 69 -10.71 14.30 -6.68
CA ASP A 69 -11.65 13.78 -7.67
C ASP A 69 -11.80 12.26 -7.55
N VAL A 70 -10.69 11.56 -7.25
CA VAL A 70 -10.71 10.11 -7.04
C VAL A 70 -11.41 9.76 -5.71
N TYR A 71 -11.23 10.57 -4.67
CA TYR A 71 -11.94 10.40 -3.40
C TYR A 71 -13.46 10.55 -3.58
N ALA A 72 -13.92 11.54 -4.35
CA ALA A 72 -15.34 11.76 -4.64
C ALA A 72 -16.03 10.55 -5.32
N GLN A 73 -15.26 9.69 -6.01
CA GLN A 73 -15.75 8.50 -6.70
C GLN A 73 -15.81 7.25 -5.82
N THR A 74 -15.32 7.31 -4.57
CA THR A 74 -15.14 6.13 -3.71
C THR A 74 -16.42 5.29 -3.62
N ASP A 75 -17.56 5.89 -3.27
CA ASP A 75 -18.80 5.12 -3.06
C ASP A 75 -19.31 4.46 -4.34
N GLU A 76 -19.19 5.15 -5.48
CA GLU A 76 -19.56 4.61 -6.78
C GLU A 76 -18.68 3.42 -7.17
N VAL A 77 -17.37 3.51 -6.94
CA VAL A 77 -16.42 2.41 -7.20
C VAL A 77 -16.78 1.16 -6.38
N PHE A 78 -17.03 1.32 -5.07
CA PHE A 78 -17.39 0.18 -4.23
C PHE A 78 -18.75 -0.42 -4.62
N LYS A 79 -19.70 0.41 -5.03
CA LYS A 79 -21.00 -0.06 -5.53
C LYS A 79 -20.85 -0.87 -6.82
N ASP A 80 -20.10 -0.37 -7.79
CA ASP A 80 -19.86 -1.05 -9.08
C ASP A 80 -19.17 -2.40 -8.92
N CYS A 81 -18.29 -2.51 -7.91
CA CYS A 81 -17.61 -3.75 -7.59
C CYS A 81 -18.47 -4.73 -6.75
N GLY A 82 -19.73 -4.39 -6.42
CA GLY A 82 -20.58 -5.20 -5.54
C GLY A 82 -20.08 -5.26 -4.09
N MET A 83 -19.30 -4.26 -3.69
CA MET A 83 -18.63 -4.14 -2.40
C MET A 83 -19.37 -3.16 -1.48
N GLU A 84 -20.65 -2.91 -1.70
CA GLU A 84 -21.44 -2.04 -0.83
C GLU A 84 -21.52 -2.63 0.60
N LEU A 85 -21.45 -1.77 1.62
CA LEU A 85 -21.50 -2.13 3.05
C LEU A 85 -22.91 -2.56 3.47
N THR A 86 -23.41 -3.66 2.91
CA THR A 86 -24.68 -4.26 3.32
C THR A 86 -24.47 -5.22 4.50
N SER A 87 -25.53 -5.44 5.27
CA SER A 87 -25.53 -6.20 6.54
C SER A 87 -25.49 -7.73 6.36
N ASN A 88 -25.64 -8.25 5.14
CA ASN A 88 -25.69 -9.69 4.84
C ASN A 88 -24.54 -10.11 3.91
N ASP A 89 -23.31 -10.07 4.41
CA ASP A 89 -22.11 -10.48 3.66
C ASP A 89 -21.68 -11.89 4.10
N SER A 90 -22.53 -12.90 3.83
CA SER A 90 -22.24 -14.30 4.20
C SER A 90 -21.28 -15.00 3.22
N CYS A 91 -20.94 -14.36 2.10
CA CYS A 91 -19.98 -14.88 1.15
C CYS A 91 -18.83 -13.88 1.06
N LYS A 92 -17.71 -14.20 1.71
CA LYS A 92 -16.44 -13.50 1.48
C LYS A 92 -15.89 -14.00 0.14
N PRO A 93 -16.00 -13.26 -0.97
CA PRO A 93 -15.26 -13.67 -2.17
C PRO A 93 -13.77 -13.68 -1.82
N GLU A 94 -13.07 -14.73 -2.24
CA GLU A 94 -11.61 -14.77 -2.07
C GLU A 94 -10.99 -13.56 -2.80
N PRO A 95 -10.00 -12.89 -2.17
CA PRO A 95 -9.31 -11.76 -2.78
C PRO A 95 -8.66 -12.22 -4.08
N THR A 96 -9.17 -11.74 -5.20
CA THR A 96 -8.74 -12.17 -6.54
C THR A 96 -8.70 -10.99 -7.48
N TRP A 97 -7.69 -11.00 -8.36
CA TRP A 97 -7.60 -10.05 -9.46
C TRP A 97 -8.47 -10.52 -10.63
N LYS A 98 -9.24 -9.59 -11.20
CA LYS A 98 -10.09 -9.85 -12.36
C LYS A 98 -9.85 -8.79 -13.41
N MET A 99 -9.57 -9.22 -14.64
CA MET A 99 -9.48 -8.30 -15.77
C MET A 99 -10.88 -7.85 -16.19
N ASN A 100 -11.12 -6.54 -16.14
CA ASN A 100 -12.27 -5.92 -16.77
C ASN A 100 -11.99 -5.81 -18.27
N ARG A 101 -12.73 -6.56 -19.09
CA ARG A 101 -12.52 -6.63 -20.54
C ARG A 101 -12.93 -5.36 -21.27
N ASP A 102 -13.84 -4.57 -20.71
CA ASP A 102 -14.34 -3.37 -21.35
C ASP A 102 -13.39 -2.19 -21.16
N THR A 103 -12.68 -2.16 -20.02
CA THR A 103 -11.77 -1.05 -19.67
C THR A 103 -10.29 -1.42 -19.76
N GLY A 104 -9.94 -2.71 -19.76
CA GLY A 104 -8.56 -3.19 -19.72
C GLY A 104 -7.90 -3.13 -18.33
N TYR A 105 -8.62 -2.66 -17.30
CA TYR A 105 -8.11 -2.61 -15.93
C TYR A 105 -8.18 -3.99 -15.26
N TYR A 106 -7.18 -4.30 -14.45
CA TYR A 106 -7.24 -5.38 -13.47
C TYR A 106 -7.83 -4.83 -12.18
N VAL A 107 -8.84 -5.52 -11.65
CA VAL A 107 -9.55 -5.12 -10.42
C VAL A 107 -9.29 -6.15 -9.34
N PHE A 108 -8.80 -5.69 -8.20
CA PHE A 108 -8.72 -6.45 -6.96
C PHE A 108 -9.78 -5.95 -5.99
N THR A 109 -10.42 -6.87 -5.27
CA THR A 109 -11.36 -6.54 -4.22
C THR A 109 -11.15 -7.44 -3.01
N ASN A 110 -11.18 -6.88 -1.81
CA ASN A 110 -11.10 -7.65 -0.56
C ASN A 110 -12.03 -7.08 0.51
N LYS A 111 -12.61 -7.94 1.35
CA LYS A 111 -13.42 -7.57 2.51
C LYS A 111 -12.89 -8.24 3.76
N LEU A 112 -12.65 -7.48 4.81
CA LEU A 112 -12.21 -7.99 6.10
C LEU A 112 -13.13 -7.51 7.21
N ALA A 113 -13.34 -8.38 8.19
CA ALA A 113 -13.98 -8.04 9.45
C ALA A 113 -12.97 -8.34 10.56
N LEU A 114 -12.68 -7.33 11.36
CA LEU A 114 -11.70 -7.35 12.44
C LEU A 114 -12.43 -7.13 13.76
N PRO A 115 -12.21 -7.97 14.79
CA PRO A 115 -12.86 -7.83 16.09
C PRO A 115 -12.20 -6.74 16.97
N PHE A 116 -11.68 -5.67 16.37
CA PHE A 116 -10.91 -4.62 17.03
C PHE A 116 -11.57 -3.25 16.86
N ASP A 117 -11.22 -2.30 17.74
CA ASP A 117 -11.77 -0.95 17.74
C ASP A 117 -11.48 -0.20 16.44
N PHE A 118 -12.46 0.59 15.97
CA PHE A 118 -12.39 1.35 14.74
C PHE A 118 -11.27 2.39 14.74
N ARG A 119 -11.12 3.16 15.82
CA ARG A 119 -10.13 4.25 15.87
C ARG A 119 -8.73 3.69 15.94
N GLN A 120 -8.51 2.69 16.78
CA GLN A 120 -7.22 2.01 16.89
C GLN A 120 -6.82 1.36 15.56
N THR A 121 -7.74 0.62 14.93
CA THR A 121 -7.52 -0.02 13.63
C THR A 121 -7.18 1.00 12.55
N SER A 122 -7.93 2.12 12.51
CA SER A 122 -7.74 3.20 11.54
C SER A 122 -6.36 3.85 11.64
N GLU A 123 -5.91 4.16 12.86
CA GLU A 123 -4.62 4.77 13.11
C GLU A 123 -3.45 3.84 12.77
N LEU A 124 -3.54 2.56 13.17
CA LEU A 124 -2.51 1.57 12.85
C LEU A 124 -2.43 1.29 11.35
N LEU A 125 -3.59 1.16 10.69
CA LEU A 125 -3.64 0.90 9.24
C LEU A 125 -3.01 2.05 8.44
N TRP A 126 -3.33 3.31 8.77
CA TRP A 126 -2.73 4.45 8.08
C TRP A 126 -1.21 4.43 8.19
N LYS A 127 -0.69 4.20 9.39
CA LYS A 127 0.76 4.16 9.58
C LYS A 127 1.42 2.97 8.89
N LEU A 128 0.80 1.79 8.95
CA LEU A 128 1.26 0.61 8.20
C LEU A 128 1.27 0.84 6.69
N SER A 129 0.27 1.53 6.15
CA SER A 129 0.23 1.84 4.71
C SER A 129 1.39 2.72 4.24
N GLN A 130 2.06 3.42 5.15
CA GLN A 130 3.25 4.22 4.86
C GLN A 130 4.56 3.40 4.91
N ILE A 131 4.50 2.22 5.52
CA ILE A 131 5.60 1.27 5.71
C ILE A 131 5.24 0.02 4.91
N LEU A 132 5.36 0.09 3.59
CA LEU A 132 5.19 -1.11 2.77
C LEU A 132 6.44 -1.99 2.94
N HIS A 133 6.26 -3.31 3.06
CA HIS A 133 7.34 -4.30 3.03
C HIS A 133 8.00 -4.32 1.64
N ARG A 134 9.29 -4.72 1.60
CA ARG A 134 10.09 -4.87 0.36
C ARG A 134 10.27 -3.56 -0.45
N GLN A 135 10.49 -2.46 0.26
CA GLN A 135 10.85 -1.17 -0.33
C GLN A 135 12.37 -0.95 -0.27
N ASP A 136 13.02 -1.13 -1.41
CA ASP A 136 14.39 -0.68 -1.64
C ASP A 136 14.40 0.79 -2.11
N ASP A 137 15.52 1.50 -1.90
CA ASP A 137 15.75 2.87 -2.40
C ASP A 137 14.57 3.85 -2.16
N ARG A 138 14.00 3.80 -0.94
CA ARG A 138 12.87 4.64 -0.56
C ARG A 138 13.27 6.12 -0.45
N GLU A 139 12.56 6.97 -1.17
CA GLU A 139 12.71 8.43 -1.18
C GLU A 139 11.36 9.09 -0.93
N LEU A 140 11.30 10.08 -0.02
CA LEU A 140 10.09 10.85 0.26
C LEU A 140 10.07 12.15 -0.56
N TYR A 141 8.88 12.53 -1.02
CA TYR A 141 8.64 13.83 -1.63
C TYR A 141 8.10 14.82 -0.59
N ASP A 142 8.88 15.86 -0.30
CA ASP A 142 8.55 16.88 0.71
C ASP A 142 7.58 17.96 0.20
N GLY A 143 7.12 17.89 -1.06
CA GLY A 143 6.21 18.87 -1.67
C GLY A 143 4.73 18.69 -1.30
N VAL A 144 4.42 17.83 -0.33
CA VAL A 144 3.05 17.55 0.12
C VAL A 144 2.56 18.65 1.07
N GLY A 145 1.36 19.18 0.82
CA GLY A 145 0.79 20.27 1.62
C GLY A 145 0.29 19.86 3.01
N ASP A 146 -0.13 18.61 3.17
CA ASP A 146 -0.63 18.03 4.43
C ASP A 146 0.11 16.71 4.75
N PRO A 147 1.32 16.77 5.34
CA PRO A 147 2.12 15.57 5.61
C PRO A 147 1.56 14.66 6.72
N GLU A 148 0.53 15.09 7.47
CA GLU A 148 -0.12 14.25 8.49
C GLU A 148 -1.10 13.26 7.84
N ASN A 149 -1.77 13.69 6.78
CA ASN A 149 -2.78 12.90 6.09
C ASN A 149 -2.37 12.47 4.69
N CYS A 150 -1.26 12.99 4.16
CA CYS A 150 -0.79 12.69 2.82
C CYS A 150 0.69 12.36 2.81
N ILE A 151 1.06 11.41 1.95
CA ILE A 151 2.44 10.99 1.72
C ILE A 151 2.67 10.84 0.23
N ALA A 152 3.85 11.20 -0.23
CA ALA A 152 4.31 10.92 -1.58
C ALA A 152 5.72 10.32 -1.49
N LEU A 153 5.92 9.19 -2.16
CA LEU A 153 7.17 8.46 -2.09
C LEU A 153 7.52 7.75 -3.40
N LYS A 154 8.82 7.60 -3.62
CA LYS A 154 9.40 6.71 -4.61
C LYS A 154 10.05 5.54 -3.88
N PHE A 155 9.91 4.34 -4.43
CA PHE A 155 10.60 3.16 -3.91
C PHE A 155 10.76 2.14 -5.04
N ARG A 156 11.59 1.13 -4.80
CA ARG A 156 11.74 -0.02 -5.69
C ARG A 156 11.32 -1.28 -4.97
N THR A 157 10.68 -2.18 -5.70
CA THR A 157 10.45 -3.55 -5.24
C THR A 157 11.22 -4.49 -6.13
N THR A 158 11.97 -5.39 -5.50
CA THR A 158 12.81 -6.39 -6.16
C THR A 158 12.26 -7.78 -5.85
N SER A 159 12.18 -8.64 -6.86
CA SER A 159 11.78 -10.03 -6.69
C SER A 159 12.59 -10.97 -7.59
N CYS A 160 12.67 -12.23 -7.19
CA CYS A 160 13.27 -13.30 -7.98
C CYS A 160 12.16 -14.10 -8.64
N LEU A 161 12.15 -14.17 -9.97
CA LEU A 161 11.23 -14.98 -10.73
C LEU A 161 11.55 -16.47 -10.54
N GLU A 162 10.60 -17.36 -10.88
CA GLU A 162 10.83 -18.81 -10.87
C GLU A 162 11.99 -19.26 -11.77
N SER A 163 12.29 -18.47 -12.82
CA SER A 163 13.46 -18.67 -13.69
C SER A 163 14.80 -18.41 -12.99
N GLY A 164 14.79 -17.82 -11.79
CA GLY A 164 15.96 -17.36 -11.07
C GLY A 164 16.43 -15.95 -11.48
N GLU A 165 15.73 -15.32 -12.43
CA GLU A 165 16.01 -13.95 -12.84
C GLU A 165 15.51 -12.95 -11.81
N VAL A 166 16.33 -11.95 -11.50
CA VAL A 166 15.94 -10.85 -10.62
C VAL A 166 15.29 -9.76 -11.46
N VAL A 167 14.07 -9.39 -11.08
CA VAL A 167 13.31 -8.29 -11.66
C VAL A 167 13.09 -7.20 -10.63
N SER A 168 13.00 -5.97 -11.10
CA SER A 168 12.69 -4.82 -10.25
C SER A 168 11.68 -3.91 -10.92
N VAL A 169 10.88 -3.26 -10.09
CA VAL A 169 9.88 -2.26 -10.48
C VAL A 169 10.04 -1.05 -9.59
N VAL A 170 10.09 0.14 -10.19
CA VAL A 170 10.14 1.41 -9.48
C VAL A 170 8.73 1.96 -9.38
N HIS A 171 8.31 2.29 -8.16
CA HIS A 171 7.01 2.82 -7.84
C HIS A 171 7.11 4.28 -7.43
N ARG A 172 6.14 5.08 -7.86
CA ARG A 172 5.91 6.47 -7.43
C ARG A 172 4.48 6.56 -6.95
N ALA A 173 4.31 6.59 -5.64
CA ALA A 173 3.01 6.52 -5.02
C ALA A 173 2.69 7.80 -4.26
N VAL A 174 1.43 8.22 -4.35
CA VAL A 174 0.83 9.23 -3.49
C VAL A 174 -0.30 8.55 -2.71
N GLY A 175 -0.26 8.65 -1.39
CA GLY A 175 -1.30 8.17 -0.49
C GLY A 175 -1.93 9.32 0.28
N HIS A 176 -3.23 9.24 0.53
CA HIS A 176 -3.96 10.21 1.35
C HIS A 176 -5.04 9.52 2.19
N ARG A 177 -5.17 9.89 3.46
CA ARG A 177 -6.28 9.47 4.33
C ARG A 177 -7.32 10.57 4.51
N TYR A 178 -8.58 10.19 4.49
CA TYR A 178 -9.72 11.06 4.76
C TYR A 178 -10.47 10.49 5.97
N ASP A 179 -10.40 11.18 7.12
CA ASP A 179 -11.16 10.82 8.32
C ASP A 179 -12.48 11.59 8.33
N GLU A 180 -13.58 10.86 8.16
CA GLU A 180 -14.95 11.38 8.15
C GLU A 180 -15.62 11.28 9.53
N GLY A 181 -14.91 10.77 10.54
CA GLY A 181 -15.38 10.58 11.90
C GLY A 181 -15.88 9.17 12.20
N ASP A 182 -16.79 8.63 11.40
CA ASP A 182 -17.26 7.24 11.50
C ASP A 182 -16.80 6.37 10.32
N ARG A 183 -15.94 6.93 9.48
CA ARG A 183 -15.37 6.28 8.32
C ARG A 183 -13.97 6.83 8.05
N LEU A 184 -13.05 5.94 7.73
CA LEU A 184 -11.73 6.31 7.19
C LEU A 184 -11.67 5.83 5.74
N VAL A 185 -11.20 6.70 4.85
CA VAL A 185 -10.86 6.33 3.47
C VAL A 185 -9.37 6.58 3.26
N ILE A 186 -8.61 5.52 2.98
CA ILE A 186 -7.23 5.62 2.50
C ILE A 186 -7.27 5.44 1.00
N LEU A 187 -6.72 6.40 0.27
CA LEU A 187 -6.66 6.41 -1.18
C LEU A 187 -5.22 6.49 -1.62
N TRP A 188 -4.87 5.79 -2.70
CA TRP A 188 -3.57 5.95 -3.31
C TRP A 188 -3.63 5.92 -4.82
N ARG A 189 -2.69 6.65 -5.42
CA ARG A 189 -2.33 6.61 -6.84
C ARG A 189 -0.89 6.13 -6.93
N SER A 190 -0.59 5.24 -7.86
CA SER A 190 0.78 4.76 -8.06
C SER A 190 1.12 4.60 -9.53
N PHE A 191 2.28 5.11 -9.91
CA PHE A 191 2.89 4.85 -11.20
C PHE A 191 4.05 3.88 -11.04
N SER A 192 4.02 2.79 -11.78
CA SER A 192 5.04 1.73 -11.71
C SER A 192 5.78 1.62 -13.02
N GLU A 193 7.10 1.50 -12.97
CA GLU A 193 7.99 1.34 -14.13
C GLU A 193 8.83 0.08 -13.96
N GLY A 194 8.73 -0.84 -14.93
CA GLY A 194 9.57 -2.03 -14.95
C GLY A 194 11.02 -1.71 -15.33
N GLU A 195 11.97 -2.37 -14.68
CA GLU A 195 13.40 -2.33 -15.00
C GLU A 195 13.85 -3.68 -15.59
N GLY A 196 15.02 -3.70 -16.24
CA GLY A 196 15.61 -4.93 -16.78
C GLY A 196 14.70 -5.64 -17.79
N LEU A 197 14.30 -6.88 -17.49
CA LEU A 197 13.37 -7.69 -18.31
C LEU A 197 12.04 -6.95 -18.56
N PHE A 198 11.57 -6.20 -17.57
CA PHE A 198 10.34 -5.41 -17.65
C PHE A 198 10.56 -3.99 -18.21
N GLY A 199 11.76 -3.65 -18.66
CA GLY A 199 12.12 -2.29 -19.12
C GLY A 199 11.18 -1.72 -20.18
N GLY A 200 10.40 -0.68 -19.88
CA GLY A 200 9.41 -0.10 -20.80
C GLY A 200 7.97 -0.61 -20.59
N MET A 201 7.77 -1.53 -19.65
CA MET A 201 6.46 -1.83 -19.08
C MET A 201 6.16 -0.82 -17.96
N HIS A 202 4.90 -0.42 -17.88
CA HIS A 202 4.44 0.59 -16.94
C HIS A 202 3.09 0.16 -16.36
N SER A 203 2.71 0.75 -15.24
CA SER A 203 1.35 0.58 -14.70
C SER A 203 0.87 1.84 -14.03
N ASP A 204 -0.41 2.15 -14.22
CA ASP A 204 -1.12 3.19 -13.47
C ASP A 204 -2.13 2.52 -12.54
N GLU A 205 -1.98 2.76 -11.24
CA GLU A 205 -2.81 2.18 -10.20
C GLU A 205 -3.61 3.25 -9.48
N THR A 206 -4.85 2.90 -9.15
CA THR A 206 -5.65 3.61 -8.16
C THR A 206 -6.20 2.61 -7.17
N GLY A 207 -6.01 2.87 -5.88
CA GLY A 207 -6.55 2.03 -4.83
C GLY A 207 -7.29 2.80 -3.75
N TRP A 208 -8.24 2.10 -3.14
CA TRP A 208 -9.08 2.59 -2.06
C TRP A 208 -9.13 1.53 -0.97
N CYS A 209 -8.99 1.97 0.27
CA CYS A 209 -9.31 1.20 1.46
C CYS A 209 -10.32 1.99 2.29
N VAL A 210 -11.52 1.44 2.45
CA VAL A 210 -12.58 2.00 3.28
C VAL A 210 -12.64 1.22 4.59
N VAL A 211 -12.60 1.93 5.70
CA VAL A 211 -12.68 1.38 7.05
C VAL A 211 -13.89 2.00 7.76
N VAL A 212 -14.73 1.17 8.35
CA VAL A 212 -15.93 1.61 9.09
C VAL A 212 -16.11 0.76 10.35
N PRO A 213 -16.73 1.29 11.41
CA PRO A 213 -17.14 0.48 12.55
C PRO A 213 -18.17 -0.56 12.10
N SER A 214 -18.14 -1.74 12.73
CA SER A 214 -19.16 -2.77 12.53
C SER A 214 -20.50 -2.28 13.05
N THR A 215 -21.52 -2.33 12.21
CA THR A 215 -22.91 -2.06 12.60
C THR A 215 -23.61 -3.30 13.16
N ASP A 216 -22.96 -4.47 13.13
CA ASP A 216 -23.52 -5.71 13.68
C ASP A 216 -23.33 -5.74 15.20
N PRO A 217 -24.41 -5.67 16.01
CA PRO A 217 -24.31 -5.70 17.47
C PRO A 217 -23.74 -7.03 18.00
N THR A 218 -23.81 -8.09 17.21
CA THR A 218 -23.31 -9.43 17.57
C THR A 218 -21.85 -9.64 17.18
N GLN A 219 -21.32 -8.80 16.29
CA GLN A 219 -19.93 -8.79 15.85
C GLN A 219 -19.38 -7.36 15.91
N PRO A 220 -19.23 -6.78 17.11
CA PRO A 220 -18.61 -5.47 17.26
C PRO A 220 -17.17 -5.52 16.74
N GLY A 221 -16.69 -4.40 16.22
CA GLY A 221 -15.34 -4.30 15.66
C GLY A 221 -15.30 -3.37 14.47
N THR A 222 -14.47 -3.70 13.49
CA THR A 222 -14.16 -2.88 12.32
C THR A 222 -14.32 -3.68 11.04
N ARG A 223 -14.90 -3.07 10.01
CA ARG A 223 -14.97 -3.63 8.64
C ARG A 223 -14.03 -2.85 7.74
N LEU A 224 -13.25 -3.58 6.95
CA LEU A 224 -12.37 -3.03 5.92
C LEU A 224 -12.82 -3.53 4.56
N GLN A 225 -12.75 -2.66 3.57
CA GLN A 225 -12.99 -3.00 2.18
C GLN A 225 -11.91 -2.38 1.33
N ILE A 226 -11.34 -3.17 0.43
CA ILE A 226 -10.25 -2.73 -0.44
C ILE A 226 -10.71 -2.91 -1.87
N CYS A 227 -10.46 -1.91 -2.70
CA CYS A 227 -10.58 -1.97 -4.14
C CYS A 227 -9.30 -1.41 -4.77
N ILE A 228 -8.74 -2.12 -5.75
CA ILE A 228 -7.58 -1.64 -6.51
C ILE A 228 -7.90 -1.80 -7.99
N ARG A 229 -7.68 -0.74 -8.76
CA ARG A 229 -7.74 -0.75 -10.22
C ARG A 229 -6.33 -0.50 -10.73
N ASN A 230 -5.79 -1.47 -11.46
CA ASN A 230 -4.45 -1.39 -12.03
C ASN A 230 -4.51 -1.47 -13.56
N PHE A 231 -3.80 -0.56 -14.23
CA PHE A 231 -3.75 -0.46 -15.69
C PHE A 231 -2.34 -0.73 -16.21
N PRO A 232 -2.05 -1.96 -16.67
CA PRO A 232 -0.80 -2.26 -17.32
C PRO A 232 -0.71 -1.52 -18.65
N MET A 233 0.41 -0.86 -18.88
CA MET A 233 0.71 -0.12 -20.09
C MET A 233 2.10 -0.49 -20.60
N HIS A 234 2.31 -0.29 -21.90
CA HIS A 234 3.62 -0.46 -22.50
C HIS A 234 3.90 0.68 -23.47
N PHE A 235 4.92 1.47 -23.14
CA PHE A 235 5.36 2.63 -23.93
C PHE A 235 6.67 2.27 -24.64
N SER A 236 6.62 1.41 -25.66
CA SER A 236 7.72 1.34 -26.63
C SER A 236 7.22 1.00 -28.03
N GLY A 237 7.91 1.54 -29.05
CA GLY A 237 7.60 1.31 -30.46
C GLY A 237 8.10 -0.03 -31.02
N ALA A 238 8.73 -0.87 -30.19
CA ALA A 238 9.09 -2.24 -30.55
C ALA A 238 7.99 -3.19 -30.07
N GLU A 239 7.54 -4.09 -30.94
CA GLU A 239 6.67 -5.20 -30.54
C GLU A 239 7.40 -5.99 -29.45
N LYS A 240 6.84 -5.95 -28.23
CA LYS A 240 7.32 -6.79 -27.14
C LYS A 240 6.57 -8.11 -27.15
N ASP A 241 7.29 -9.14 -26.73
CA ASP A 241 6.75 -10.48 -26.58
C ASP A 241 5.59 -10.49 -25.57
N GLU A 242 4.46 -11.06 -26.00
CA GLU A 242 3.21 -11.14 -25.22
C GLU A 242 3.45 -11.82 -23.87
N ALA A 243 4.33 -12.83 -23.83
CA ALA A 243 4.67 -13.53 -22.59
C ALA A 243 5.36 -12.61 -21.56
N THR A 244 6.16 -11.62 -21.99
CA THR A 244 6.78 -10.66 -21.07
C THR A 244 5.75 -9.68 -20.48
N VAL A 245 4.75 -9.29 -21.29
CA VAL A 245 3.64 -8.44 -20.83
C VAL A 245 2.79 -9.19 -19.80
N GLU A 246 2.47 -10.46 -20.07
CA GLU A 246 1.74 -11.32 -19.14
C GLU A 246 2.53 -11.52 -17.84
N GLN A 247 3.84 -11.75 -17.91
CA GLN A 247 4.69 -11.93 -16.74
C GLN A 247 4.76 -10.66 -15.88
N PHE A 248 4.90 -9.48 -16.49
CA PHE A 248 4.86 -8.20 -15.77
C PHE A 248 3.50 -7.97 -15.09
N THR A 249 2.41 -8.23 -15.81
CA THR A 249 1.05 -8.05 -15.28
C THR A 249 0.75 -9.02 -14.14
N GLY A 250 1.18 -10.28 -14.29
CA GLY A 250 1.09 -11.29 -13.24
C GLY A 250 1.90 -10.90 -12.01
N TRP A 251 3.11 -10.37 -12.21
CA TRP A 251 3.94 -9.86 -11.12
C TRP A 251 3.26 -8.71 -10.36
N LEU A 252 2.68 -7.73 -11.05
CA LEU A 252 1.96 -6.61 -10.41
C LEU A 252 0.79 -7.11 -9.56
N CYS A 253 -0.02 -8.03 -10.09
CA CYS A 253 -1.15 -8.60 -9.37
C CYS A 253 -0.68 -9.42 -8.15
N ALA A 254 0.37 -10.22 -8.31
CA ALA A 254 0.93 -11.00 -7.20
C ALA A 254 1.49 -10.09 -6.11
N SER A 255 2.31 -9.10 -6.48
CA SER A 255 2.89 -8.14 -5.55
C SER A 255 1.80 -7.38 -4.79
N GLY A 256 0.80 -6.81 -5.47
CA GLY A 256 -0.29 -6.10 -4.79
C GLY A 256 -1.08 -7.00 -3.83
N SER A 257 -1.27 -8.27 -4.16
CA SER A 257 -1.95 -9.24 -3.25
C SER A 257 -1.12 -9.54 -2.01
N GLU A 258 0.19 -9.75 -2.19
CA GLU A 258 1.15 -9.96 -1.10
C GLU A 258 1.20 -8.72 -0.19
N ASP A 259 1.12 -7.53 -0.78
CA ASP A 259 1.18 -6.29 -0.03
C ASP A 259 -0.03 -6.08 0.86
N ILE A 260 -1.24 -6.33 0.33
CA ILE A 260 -2.45 -6.32 1.15
C ILE A 260 -2.40 -7.39 2.25
N ALA A 261 -1.89 -8.59 1.95
CA ALA A 261 -1.81 -9.68 2.92
C ALA A 261 -0.85 -9.35 4.07
N GLU A 262 0.31 -8.77 3.77
CA GLU A 262 1.31 -8.42 4.78
C GLU A 262 0.84 -7.26 5.68
N ILE A 263 0.28 -6.21 5.09
CA ILE A 263 -0.30 -5.07 5.84
C ILE A 263 -1.40 -5.58 6.76
N THR A 264 -2.32 -6.38 6.24
CA THR A 264 -3.43 -6.94 7.02
C THR A 264 -2.94 -7.82 8.16
N SER A 265 -1.99 -8.71 7.89
CA SER A 265 -1.48 -9.60 8.92
C SER A 265 -0.74 -8.84 10.01
N SER A 266 0.03 -7.82 9.65
CA SER A 266 0.79 -7.04 10.62
C SER A 266 -0.12 -6.15 11.45
N LEU A 267 -1.19 -5.62 10.85
CA LEU A 267 -2.26 -4.92 11.56
C LEU A 267 -2.88 -5.83 12.63
N GLN A 268 -3.25 -7.06 12.27
CA GLN A 268 -3.82 -8.02 13.22
C GLN A 268 -2.84 -8.37 14.34
N SER A 269 -1.57 -8.61 14.02
CA SER A 269 -0.56 -8.91 15.03
C SER A 269 -0.38 -7.76 16.03
N MET A 270 -0.30 -6.51 15.57
CA MET A 270 -0.13 -5.36 16.46
C MET A 270 -1.37 -5.06 17.30
N LEU A 271 -2.57 -5.21 16.72
CA LEU A 271 -3.81 -5.06 17.48
C LEU A 271 -3.92 -6.11 18.60
N LEU A 272 -3.44 -7.34 18.36
CA LEU A 272 -3.36 -8.37 19.40
C LEU A 272 -2.33 -8.03 20.48
N GLU A 273 -1.15 -7.51 20.13
CA GLU A 273 -0.11 -7.15 21.11
C GLU A 273 -0.54 -6.00 22.04
N GLU A 274 -1.29 -5.02 21.54
CA GLU A 274 -1.80 -3.91 22.33
C GLU A 274 -2.94 -4.30 23.30
N GLU A 275 -3.71 -5.35 23.01
CA GLU A 275 -4.75 -5.86 23.93
C GLU A 275 -4.17 -6.54 25.20
N TYR A 276 -2.90 -6.93 25.18
CA TYR A 276 -2.22 -7.63 26.29
C TYR A 276 -1.29 -6.75 27.13
N LEU A 277 -1.28 -5.43 26.90
CA LEU A 277 -0.53 -4.42 27.67
C LEU A 277 -1.46 -3.56 28.52
#